data_AF-A0A4P6HDB8-F1
#
_entry.id   AF-A0A4P6HDB8-F1
#
_cell.length_a   1.000
_cell.length_b   1.000
_cell.length_c   1.000
_cell.angle_alpha   90.00
_cell.angle_beta   90.00
_cell.angle_gamma   90.00
#
_symmetry.space_group_name_H-M   'P 1'
#
loop_
_entity.id
_entity.type
_entity.pdbx_description
1 polymer ?
#
loop_
_entity_poly.entity_id
_entity_poly.type
_entity_poly.pdbx_seq_one_letter_code
_entity_poly.pdbx_strand_id
1 'polypeptide(L)'
;MNIEIRNDAGSRGAARAVRISDVNLYYGQQHVLKDINLEIRPGEFFAFLGPSGCGKTTLLRLIAGFNHARQGKVVIGGDDILDMPPWKREIGMVFQSYALWPHMTVAQNVAFGLEERRLRKAEVERRVNAALDLVGLKHLAERRPAQLSGGQQQRVALARTIAIEPRVLLLDEPLSNLDAKMRVEVRRELRELQQRLHLTTIFVTHDQEEANTVCDRIAVFNEGRIQQVGTPMGLYEKPANLFVANFLGTANILGGSVTGGGNSRRFDVSGAGSIPIPAHADVPEGAKLVLRPQYVAIGVDEPGSVSLPGRIAHREFLGATVRYGVQVGTATVLVDAPFHSGGSLLEAGRETTIGFKPESALWLAD
;
A
#
# COMPACT_ATOMS: atom_id res chain seq x y z
N MET A 1 0.07 -37.20 8.01
CA MET A 1 1.22 -37.64 7.18
C MET A 1 1.91 -36.38 6.71
N ASN A 2 2.91 -35.92 7.45
CA ASN A 2 3.64 -34.69 7.18
C ASN A 2 4.46 -34.86 5.92
N ILE A 3 4.09 -34.17 4.85
CA ILE A 3 4.92 -34.06 3.66
C ILE A 3 5.87 -32.91 3.92
N GLU A 4 7.06 -33.23 4.44
CA GLU A 4 8.23 -32.37 4.31
C GLU A 4 8.52 -32.21 2.82
N ILE A 5 8.24 -31.02 2.28
CA ILE A 5 8.72 -30.65 0.95
C ILE A 5 10.23 -30.49 1.09
N ARG A 6 10.97 -31.55 0.76
CA ARG A 6 12.42 -31.49 0.58
C ARG A 6 12.74 -30.38 -0.40
N ASN A 7 13.51 -29.42 0.10
CA ASN A 7 14.01 -28.26 -0.62
C ASN A 7 15.18 -28.70 -1.53
N ASP A 8 14.87 -29.48 -2.56
CA ASP A 8 15.85 -30.00 -3.54
C ASP A 8 15.86 -29.17 -4.84
N ALA A 9 15.44 -27.90 -4.77
CA ALA A 9 15.54 -26.93 -5.85
C ALA A 9 16.80 -26.07 -5.65
N GLY A 10 17.94 -26.53 -6.17
CA GLY A 10 19.17 -25.75 -6.16
C GLY A 10 18.99 -24.32 -6.71
N SER A 11 19.19 -23.32 -5.85
CA SER A 11 19.42 -21.88 -6.11
C SER A 11 18.41 -21.06 -6.97
N ARG A 12 17.45 -21.67 -7.67
CA ARG A 12 16.55 -20.96 -8.60
C ARG A 12 15.30 -20.37 -7.95
N GLY A 13 14.87 -20.89 -6.80
CA GLY A 13 13.70 -20.40 -6.05
C GLY A 13 14.02 -19.47 -4.87
N ALA A 14 15.28 -19.08 -4.67
CA ALA A 14 15.65 -18.20 -3.57
C ALA A 14 15.14 -16.78 -3.83
N ALA A 15 14.49 -16.20 -2.81
CA ALA A 15 13.99 -14.84 -2.85
C ALA A 15 15.10 -13.87 -3.30
N ARG A 16 14.77 -12.96 -4.22
CA ARG A 16 15.75 -12.03 -4.80
C ARG A 16 15.44 -10.61 -4.38
N ALA A 17 16.47 -9.86 -4.04
CA ALA A 17 16.35 -8.42 -3.86
C ALA A 17 16.05 -7.76 -5.21
N VAL A 18 15.28 -6.68 -5.17
CA VAL A 18 15.06 -5.79 -6.33
C VAL A 18 15.62 -4.42 -5.97
N ARG A 19 16.53 -3.91 -6.79
CA ARG A 19 17.11 -2.58 -6.64
C ARG A 19 16.85 -1.75 -7.89
N ILE A 20 16.31 -0.56 -7.69
CA ILE A 20 16.01 0.41 -8.74
C ILE A 20 16.81 1.66 -8.41
N SER A 21 17.59 2.15 -9.35
CA SER A 21 18.47 3.30 -9.15
C SER A 21 18.33 4.28 -10.30
N ASP A 22 18.05 5.54 -9.96
CA ASP A 22 17.99 6.70 -10.86
C ASP A 22 17.12 6.48 -12.11
N VAL A 23 16.03 5.72 -11.96
CA VAL A 23 15.16 5.39 -13.10
C VAL A 23 14.29 6.59 -13.44
N ASN A 24 14.42 7.02 -14.71
CA ASN A 24 13.61 8.06 -15.32
C ASN A 24 12.90 7.53 -16.58
N LEU A 25 11.60 7.78 -16.69
CA LEU A 25 10.80 7.30 -17.82
C LEU A 25 9.86 8.38 -18.35
N TYR A 26 9.87 8.55 -19.67
CA TYR A 26 9.07 9.52 -20.40
C TYR A 26 8.15 8.84 -21.41
N TYR A 27 6.91 9.34 -21.54
CA TYR A 27 6.04 9.07 -22.68
C TYR A 27 5.95 10.34 -23.53
N GLY A 28 6.63 10.34 -24.68
CA GLY A 28 6.84 11.57 -25.44
C GLY A 28 7.59 12.61 -24.59
N GLN A 29 6.92 13.75 -24.32
CA GLN A 29 7.46 14.81 -23.46
C GLN A 29 7.05 14.67 -21.98
N GLN A 30 6.11 13.77 -21.65
CA GLN A 30 5.60 13.63 -20.30
C GLN A 30 6.56 12.80 -19.44
N HIS A 31 7.09 13.39 -18.37
CA HIS A 31 7.96 12.71 -17.41
C HIS A 31 7.12 11.95 -16.36
N VAL A 32 7.03 10.63 -16.49
CA VAL A 32 6.09 9.79 -15.72
C VAL A 32 6.73 9.11 -14.51
N LEU A 33 8.00 8.71 -14.60
CA LEU A 33 8.80 8.22 -13.47
C LEU A 33 9.99 9.14 -13.32
N LYS A 34 10.16 9.76 -12.15
CA LYS A 34 11.12 10.84 -11.90
C LYS A 34 12.07 10.43 -10.77
N ASP A 35 13.32 10.12 -11.12
CA ASP A 35 14.42 9.79 -10.20
C ASP A 35 14.08 8.67 -9.21
N ILE A 36 13.51 7.57 -9.74
CA ILE A 36 13.06 6.46 -8.90
C ILE A 36 14.26 5.73 -8.32
N ASN A 37 14.35 5.75 -6.99
CA ASN A 37 15.34 5.03 -6.20
C ASN A 37 14.62 4.17 -5.16
N LEU A 38 14.81 2.85 -5.23
CA LEU A 38 14.10 1.91 -4.36
C LEU A 38 14.87 0.62 -4.15
N GLU A 39 14.83 0.09 -2.93
CA GLU A 39 15.34 -1.24 -2.58
C GLU A 39 14.26 -2.08 -1.88
N ILE A 40 14.02 -3.26 -2.46
CA ILE A 40 13.10 -4.29 -1.98
C ILE A 40 13.91 -5.51 -1.59
N ARG A 41 13.72 -5.96 -0.36
CA ARG A 41 14.48 -7.03 0.27
C ARG A 41 14.01 -8.39 -0.25
N PRO A 42 14.89 -9.41 -0.23
CA PRO A 42 14.50 -10.78 -0.51
C PRO A 42 13.32 -11.22 0.37
N GLY A 43 12.27 -11.76 -0.24
CA GLY A 43 11.12 -12.31 0.48
C GLY A 43 10.16 -11.26 1.06
N GLU A 44 10.37 -9.98 0.73
CA GLU A 44 9.52 -8.88 1.16
C GLU A 44 8.22 -8.86 0.35
N PHE A 45 7.10 -8.63 1.04
CA PHE A 45 5.83 -8.24 0.42
C PHE A 45 5.78 -6.71 0.41
N PHE A 46 6.06 -6.12 -0.75
CA PHE A 46 6.29 -4.70 -0.91
C PHE A 46 5.17 -4.05 -1.73
N ALA A 47 4.57 -2.96 -1.22
CA ALA A 47 3.53 -2.24 -1.96
C ALA A 47 4.05 -1.00 -2.68
N PHE A 48 3.54 -0.77 -3.89
CA PHE A 48 3.45 0.56 -4.48
C PHE A 48 2.04 1.09 -4.24
N LEU A 49 1.95 2.19 -3.51
CA LEU A 49 0.68 2.82 -3.13
C LEU A 49 0.70 4.29 -3.57
N GLY A 50 -0.43 4.81 -4.04
CA GLY A 50 -0.50 6.20 -4.50
C GLY A 50 -1.76 6.45 -5.33
N PRO A 51 -2.07 7.71 -5.67
CA PRO A 51 -3.22 8.07 -6.50
C PRO A 51 -3.17 7.45 -7.90
N SER A 52 -4.31 7.42 -8.60
CA SER A 52 -4.35 7.01 -10.00
C SER A 52 -3.42 7.88 -10.85
N GLY A 53 -2.69 7.27 -11.78
CA GLY A 53 -1.78 7.98 -12.68
C GLY A 53 -0.42 8.41 -12.10
N CYS A 54 -0.10 8.10 -10.84
CA CYS A 54 1.18 8.50 -10.23
C CYS A 54 2.41 7.65 -10.64
N GLY A 55 2.26 6.69 -11.56
CA GLY A 55 3.37 5.91 -12.13
C GLY A 55 3.56 4.48 -11.59
N LYS A 56 2.74 4.00 -10.64
CA LYS A 56 2.88 2.66 -10.03
C LYS A 56 2.92 1.53 -11.07
N THR A 57 1.88 1.43 -11.90
CA THR A 57 1.78 0.42 -12.97
C THR A 57 2.86 0.63 -14.03
N THR A 58 3.27 1.87 -14.30
CA THR A 58 4.37 2.18 -15.23
C THR A 58 5.68 1.56 -14.73
N LEU A 59 5.99 1.72 -13.44
CA LEU A 59 7.17 1.13 -12.81
C LEU A 59 7.06 -0.40 -12.75
N LEU A 60 5.90 -0.95 -12.38
CA LEU A 60 5.68 -2.39 -12.36
C LEU A 60 5.89 -3.01 -13.76
N ARG A 61 5.34 -2.39 -14.80
CA ARG A 61 5.52 -2.80 -16.20
C ARG A 61 6.96 -2.62 -16.69
N LEU A 62 7.68 -1.61 -16.21
CA LEU A 62 9.11 -1.45 -16.48
C LEU A 62 9.90 -2.61 -15.90
N ILE A 63 9.59 -3.05 -14.67
CA ILE A 63 10.22 -4.23 -14.04
C ILE A 63 9.88 -5.51 -14.81
N ALA A 64 8.63 -5.68 -15.24
CA ALA A 64 8.18 -6.82 -16.05
C ALA A 64 8.76 -6.84 -17.48
N GLY A 65 9.25 -5.70 -17.98
CA GLY A 65 9.82 -5.54 -19.33
C GLY A 65 8.83 -5.11 -20.41
N PHE A 66 7.63 -4.70 -20.02
CA PHE A 66 6.62 -4.14 -20.93
C PHE A 66 6.82 -2.65 -21.22
N ASN A 67 7.72 -2.00 -20.47
CA ASN A 67 8.16 -0.63 -20.70
C ASN A 67 9.70 -0.59 -20.77
N HIS A 68 10.25 0.44 -21.40
CA HIS A 68 11.69 0.69 -21.45
C HIS A 68 11.99 2.09 -20.89
N ALA A 69 12.89 2.17 -19.91
CA ALA A 69 13.47 3.43 -19.45
C ALA A 69 14.83 3.62 -20.12
N ARG A 70 15.17 4.87 -20.48
CA ARG A 70 16.46 5.20 -21.11
C ARG A 70 17.56 5.52 -20.11
N GLN A 71 17.20 5.67 -18.83
CA GLN A 71 18.08 6.10 -17.76
C GLN A 71 17.79 5.30 -16.50
N GLY A 72 18.84 5.09 -15.70
CA GLY A 72 18.80 4.32 -14.47
C GLY A 72 19.13 2.84 -14.67
N LYS A 73 18.95 2.05 -13.61
CA LYS A 73 19.19 0.60 -13.58
C LYS A 73 18.10 -0.10 -12.79
N VAL A 74 17.75 -1.32 -13.22
CA VAL A 74 16.84 -2.21 -12.50
C VAL A 74 17.53 -3.54 -12.32
N VAL A 75 17.95 -3.85 -11.10
CA VAL A 75 18.71 -5.04 -10.76
C VAL A 75 17.84 -6.02 -9.97
N ILE A 76 17.73 -7.26 -10.43
CA ILE A 76 17.06 -8.35 -9.71
C ILE A 76 18.07 -9.45 -9.42
N GLY A 77 18.32 -9.73 -8.14
CA GLY A 77 19.20 -10.83 -7.73
C GLY A 77 20.62 -10.77 -8.32
N GLY A 78 21.11 -9.57 -8.62
CA GLY A 78 22.44 -9.30 -9.19
C GLY A 78 22.46 -8.94 -10.67
N ASP A 79 21.42 -9.26 -11.42
CA ASP A 79 21.35 -9.05 -12.87
C ASP A 79 20.64 -7.74 -13.20
N ASP A 80 21.24 -6.88 -14.04
CA ASP A 80 20.55 -5.72 -14.60
C ASP A 80 19.59 -6.17 -15.71
N ILE A 81 18.29 -6.01 -15.46
CA ILE A 81 17.23 -6.53 -16.32
C ILE A 81 16.69 -5.48 -17.29
N LEU A 82 17.17 -4.23 -17.26
CA LEU A 82 16.52 -3.11 -17.96
C LEU A 82 16.37 -3.35 -19.47
N ASP A 83 17.42 -3.87 -20.10
CA ASP A 83 17.47 -4.21 -21.54
C ASP A 83 17.02 -5.64 -21.85
N MET A 84 16.74 -6.45 -20.82
CA MET A 84 16.26 -7.82 -21.03
C MET A 84 14.82 -7.80 -21.53
N PRO A 85 14.46 -8.61 -22.54
CA PRO A 85 13.07 -8.77 -22.94
C PRO A 85 12.27 -9.52 -21.85
N PRO A 86 10.94 -9.31 -21.75
CA PRO A 86 10.10 -9.89 -20.69
C PRO A 86 10.32 -11.37 -20.42
N TRP A 87 10.39 -12.20 -21.48
CA TRP A 87 10.50 -13.65 -21.36
C TRP A 87 11.86 -14.14 -20.83
N LYS A 88 12.88 -13.28 -20.78
CA LYS A 88 14.20 -13.60 -20.20
C LYS A 88 14.36 -13.13 -18.75
N ARG A 89 13.41 -12.36 -18.21
CA ARG A 89 13.53 -11.78 -16.85
C ARG A 89 13.22 -12.77 -15.73
N GLU A 90 12.57 -13.90 -16.06
CA GLU A 90 12.14 -14.92 -15.09
C GLU A 90 11.24 -14.34 -13.97
N ILE A 91 10.41 -13.36 -14.33
CA ILE A 91 9.46 -12.69 -13.45
C ILE A 91 8.05 -13.25 -13.70
N GLY A 92 7.29 -13.42 -12.63
CA GLY A 92 5.89 -13.75 -12.69
C GLY A 92 5.03 -12.48 -12.56
N MET A 93 4.04 -12.28 -13.43
CA MET A 93 3.13 -11.14 -13.35
C MET A 93 1.67 -11.57 -13.40
N VAL A 94 0.89 -11.07 -12.43
CA VAL A 94 -0.58 -11.13 -12.43
C VAL A 94 -1.11 -9.76 -12.84
N PHE A 95 -1.86 -9.74 -13.94
CA PHE A 95 -2.49 -8.52 -14.48
C PHE A 95 -3.81 -8.23 -13.77
N GLN A 96 -4.22 -6.96 -13.81
CA GLN A 96 -5.49 -6.49 -13.23
C GLN A 96 -6.72 -7.25 -13.76
N SER A 97 -6.78 -7.54 -15.06
CA SER A 97 -7.88 -8.33 -15.67
C SER A 97 -7.61 -9.84 -15.69
N TYR A 98 -6.60 -10.30 -14.94
CA TYR A 98 -6.09 -11.68 -14.87
C TYR A 98 -5.51 -12.25 -16.18
N ALA A 99 -5.92 -11.72 -17.34
CA ALA A 99 -5.48 -12.11 -18.67
C ALA A 99 -5.47 -13.64 -18.87
N LEU A 100 -6.53 -14.31 -18.40
CA LEU A 100 -6.71 -15.75 -18.63
C LEU A 100 -7.14 -16.02 -20.08
N TRP A 101 -6.66 -17.11 -20.67
CA TRP A 101 -7.11 -17.54 -21.99
C TRP A 101 -8.50 -18.17 -21.87
N PRO A 102 -9.55 -17.55 -22.44
CA PRO A 102 -10.94 -17.96 -22.20
C PRO A 102 -11.29 -19.30 -22.83
N HIS A 103 -10.55 -19.71 -23.86
CA HIS A 103 -10.75 -20.97 -24.58
C HIS A 103 -10.01 -22.16 -23.93
N MET A 104 -9.07 -21.89 -23.03
CA MET A 104 -8.29 -22.90 -22.31
C MET A 104 -8.94 -23.27 -20.98
N THR A 105 -8.76 -24.51 -20.52
CA THR A 105 -9.13 -24.93 -19.17
C THR A 105 -8.21 -24.29 -18.11
N VAL A 106 -8.56 -24.42 -16.83
CA VAL A 106 -7.71 -24.01 -15.70
C VAL A 106 -6.33 -24.67 -15.79
N ALA A 107 -6.27 -25.99 -15.98
CA ALA A 107 -5.01 -26.71 -16.12
C ALA A 107 -4.18 -26.21 -17.30
N GLN A 108 -4.83 -25.97 -18.45
CA GLN A 108 -4.16 -25.45 -19.65
C GLN A 108 -3.63 -24.02 -19.45
N ASN A 109 -4.39 -23.14 -18.78
CA ASN A 109 -3.93 -21.80 -18.43
C ASN A 109 -2.65 -21.85 -17.58
N VAL A 110 -2.57 -22.77 -16.62
CA VAL A 110 -1.40 -22.94 -15.75
C VAL A 110 -0.23 -23.61 -16.50
N ALA A 111 -0.52 -24.55 -17.40
CA ALA A 111 0.49 -25.28 -18.19
C ALA A 111 1.19 -24.42 -19.24
N PHE A 112 0.49 -23.44 -19.83
CA PHE A 112 0.93 -22.69 -21.01
C PHE A 112 2.39 -22.20 -20.94
N GLY A 113 2.77 -21.49 -19.87
CA GLY A 113 4.12 -20.93 -19.74
C GLY A 113 5.23 -22.00 -19.59
N LEU A 114 4.88 -23.19 -19.11
CA LEU A 114 5.80 -24.33 -18.99
C LEU A 114 5.98 -25.04 -20.34
N GLU A 115 4.90 -25.15 -21.11
CA GLU A 115 4.90 -25.73 -22.47
C GLU A 115 5.69 -24.86 -23.44
N GLU A 116 5.53 -23.53 -23.38
CA GLU A 116 6.31 -22.56 -24.17
C GLU A 116 7.82 -22.63 -23.87
N ARG A 117 8.19 -22.98 -22.63
CA ARG A 117 9.58 -23.26 -22.23
C ARG A 117 10.07 -24.64 -22.68
N ARG A 118 9.24 -25.40 -23.40
CA ARG A 118 9.52 -26.75 -23.93
C ARG A 118 9.95 -27.74 -22.84
N LEU A 119 9.36 -27.61 -21.65
CA LEU A 119 9.58 -28.59 -20.58
C LEU A 119 8.97 -29.94 -20.94
N ARG A 120 9.52 -31.02 -20.36
CA ARG A 120 9.00 -32.38 -20.58
C ARG A 120 7.58 -32.48 -20.02
N LYS A 121 6.70 -33.20 -20.72
CA LYS A 121 5.28 -33.37 -20.34
C LYS A 121 5.07 -33.77 -18.88
N ALA A 122 5.83 -34.76 -18.39
CA ALA A 122 5.75 -35.19 -16.99
C ALA A 122 6.10 -34.07 -15.98
N GLU A 123 7.02 -33.18 -16.33
CA GLU A 123 7.40 -32.04 -15.49
C GLU A 123 6.32 -30.95 -15.53
N VAL A 124 5.71 -30.71 -16.69
CA VAL A 124 4.55 -29.80 -16.82
C VAL A 124 3.40 -30.28 -15.94
N GLU A 125 3.00 -31.55 -16.06
CA GLU A 125 1.92 -32.14 -15.27
C GLU A 125 2.20 -32.06 -13.76
N ARG A 126 3.45 -32.34 -13.34
CA ARG A 126 3.87 -32.24 -11.93
C ARG A 126 3.70 -30.81 -11.40
N ARG A 127 4.22 -29.82 -12.13
CA ARG A 127 4.19 -28.40 -11.71
C ARG A 127 2.78 -27.83 -11.74
N VAL A 128 1.97 -28.17 -12.75
CA VAL A 128 0.56 -27.76 -12.85
C VAL A 128 -0.22 -28.29 -11.66
N ASN A 129 -0.08 -29.58 -11.35
CA ASN A 129 -0.75 -30.19 -10.21
C ASN A 129 -0.32 -29.54 -8.89
N ALA A 130 0.98 -29.31 -8.69
CA ALA A 130 1.50 -28.64 -7.50
C ALA A 130 0.96 -27.20 -7.38
N ALA A 131 0.97 -26.42 -8.45
CA ALA A 131 0.47 -25.04 -8.45
C ALA A 131 -1.04 -24.97 -8.18
N LEU A 132 -1.83 -25.86 -8.78
CA LEU A 132 -3.28 -25.93 -8.53
C LEU A 132 -3.60 -26.39 -7.11
N ASP A 133 -2.79 -27.27 -6.53
CA ASP A 133 -2.93 -27.70 -5.13
C ASP A 133 -2.62 -26.54 -4.17
N LEU A 134 -1.56 -25.77 -4.44
CA LEU A 134 -1.18 -24.59 -3.66
C LEU A 134 -2.29 -23.54 -3.55
N VAL A 135 -3.07 -23.34 -4.61
CA VAL A 135 -4.18 -22.39 -4.64
C VAL A 135 -5.56 -23.03 -4.38
N GLY A 136 -5.60 -24.34 -4.06
CA GLY A 136 -6.84 -25.06 -3.76
C GLY A 136 -7.79 -25.25 -4.95
N LEU A 137 -7.30 -25.19 -6.19
CA LEU A 137 -8.11 -25.28 -7.42
C LEU A 137 -8.00 -26.61 -8.16
N LYS A 138 -7.36 -27.63 -7.58
CA LYS A 138 -7.17 -28.94 -8.24
C LYS A 138 -8.48 -29.57 -8.73
N HIS A 139 -9.56 -29.43 -7.96
CA HIS A 139 -10.89 -29.94 -8.30
C HIS A 139 -11.60 -29.18 -9.45
N LEU A 140 -11.05 -28.04 -9.88
CA LEU A 140 -11.58 -27.20 -10.97
C LEU A 140 -10.68 -27.21 -12.22
N ALA A 141 -9.69 -28.11 -12.29
CA ALA A 141 -8.69 -28.17 -13.36
C ALA A 141 -9.28 -28.16 -14.79
N GLU A 142 -10.44 -28.81 -14.98
CA GLU A 142 -11.11 -28.94 -16.29
C GLU A 142 -12.10 -27.82 -16.61
N ARG A 143 -12.36 -26.90 -15.67
CA ARG A 143 -13.24 -25.74 -15.89
C ARG A 143 -12.56 -24.74 -16.82
N ARG A 144 -13.36 -23.95 -17.54
CA ARG A 144 -12.91 -22.76 -18.27
C ARG A 144 -13.12 -21.49 -17.43
N PRO A 145 -12.39 -20.38 -17.69
CA PRO A 145 -12.50 -19.14 -16.92
C PRO A 145 -13.93 -18.61 -16.73
N ALA A 146 -14.78 -18.70 -17.75
CA ALA A 146 -16.18 -18.26 -17.68
C ALA A 146 -17.05 -19.05 -16.68
N GLN A 147 -16.57 -20.19 -16.18
CA GLN A 147 -17.26 -21.04 -15.21
C GLN A 147 -16.76 -20.82 -13.76
N LEU A 148 -15.92 -19.80 -13.54
CA LEU A 148 -15.26 -19.51 -12.28
C LEU A 148 -15.70 -18.16 -11.71
N SER A 149 -15.73 -18.04 -10.38
CA SER A 149 -15.88 -16.76 -9.69
C SER A 149 -14.65 -15.86 -9.90
N GLY A 150 -14.76 -14.56 -9.60
CA GLY A 150 -13.65 -13.62 -9.70
C GLY A 150 -12.42 -14.03 -8.87
N GLY A 151 -12.64 -14.43 -7.61
CA GLY A 151 -11.56 -14.93 -6.75
C GLY A 151 -10.93 -16.23 -7.26
N GLN A 152 -11.74 -17.14 -7.83
CA GLN A 152 -11.21 -18.34 -8.47
C GLN A 152 -10.36 -18.00 -9.70
N GLN A 153 -10.80 -17.07 -10.56
CA GLN A 153 -9.99 -16.62 -11.71
C GLN A 153 -8.66 -16.00 -11.29
N GLN A 154 -8.66 -15.18 -10.23
CA GLN A 154 -7.43 -14.64 -9.66
C GLN A 154 -6.47 -15.75 -9.20
N ARG A 155 -6.99 -16.75 -8.48
CA ARG A 155 -6.20 -17.91 -8.06
C ARG A 155 -5.65 -18.72 -9.23
N VAL A 156 -6.37 -18.82 -10.36
CA VAL A 156 -5.83 -19.43 -11.61
C VAL A 156 -4.68 -18.60 -12.15
N ALA A 157 -4.81 -17.27 -12.20
CA ALA A 157 -3.75 -16.39 -12.69
C ALA A 157 -2.50 -16.46 -11.80
N LEU A 158 -2.70 -16.57 -10.48
CA LEU A 158 -1.63 -16.78 -9.51
C LEU A 158 -0.96 -18.14 -9.71
N ALA A 159 -1.73 -19.22 -9.83
CA ALA A 159 -1.22 -20.58 -10.10
C ALA A 159 -0.36 -20.62 -11.37
N ARG A 160 -0.84 -20.01 -12.46
CA ARG A 160 -0.08 -19.88 -13.72
C ARG A 160 1.26 -19.17 -13.49
N THR A 161 1.24 -18.14 -12.66
CA THR A 161 2.41 -17.31 -12.41
C THR A 161 3.44 -18.00 -11.52
N ILE A 162 3.02 -18.74 -10.50
CA ILE A 162 3.92 -19.47 -9.60
C ILE A 162 4.46 -20.78 -10.22
N ALA A 163 3.71 -21.41 -11.15
CA ALA A 163 4.11 -22.67 -11.77
C ALA A 163 5.47 -22.59 -12.50
N ILE A 164 5.80 -21.41 -13.04
CA ILE A 164 7.08 -21.14 -13.71
C ILE A 164 8.24 -20.87 -12.75
N GLU A 165 8.01 -20.94 -11.44
CA GLU A 165 8.98 -20.69 -10.36
C GLU A 165 9.72 -19.35 -10.53
N PRO A 166 9.01 -18.21 -10.50
CA PRO A 166 9.60 -16.92 -10.81
C PRO A 166 10.52 -16.43 -9.69
N ARG A 167 11.50 -15.58 -10.05
CA ARG A 167 12.41 -14.92 -9.09
C ARG A 167 11.71 -13.88 -8.23
N VAL A 168 10.71 -13.22 -8.81
CA VAL A 168 9.90 -12.14 -8.22
C VAL A 168 8.48 -12.25 -8.74
N LEU A 169 7.50 -12.02 -7.86
CA LEU A 169 6.08 -11.96 -8.19
C LEU A 169 5.61 -10.51 -8.28
N LEU A 170 4.99 -10.12 -9.38
CA LEU A 170 4.42 -8.80 -9.61
C LEU A 170 2.89 -8.90 -9.66
N LEU A 171 2.20 -8.07 -8.89
CA LEU A 171 0.74 -8.06 -8.82
C LEU A 171 0.23 -6.65 -9.15
N ASP A 172 -0.45 -6.48 -10.28
CA ASP A 172 -0.98 -5.19 -10.76
C ASP A 172 -2.46 -5.08 -10.40
N GLU A 173 -2.79 -4.38 -9.30
CA GLU A 173 -4.16 -4.21 -8.78
C GLU A 173 -4.98 -5.52 -8.76
N PRO A 174 -4.44 -6.61 -8.19
CA PRO A 174 -5.02 -7.94 -8.36
C PRO A 174 -6.38 -8.13 -7.65
N LEU A 175 -6.81 -7.15 -6.84
CA LEU A 175 -8.03 -7.20 -6.03
C LEU A 175 -9.13 -6.25 -6.52
N SER A 176 -8.86 -5.43 -7.55
CA SER A 176 -9.76 -4.34 -7.97
C SER A 176 -11.14 -4.84 -8.43
N ASN A 177 -11.19 -6.04 -9.00
CA ASN A 177 -12.39 -6.63 -9.59
C ASN A 177 -13.21 -7.47 -8.60
N LEU A 178 -12.85 -7.48 -7.32
CA LEU A 178 -13.51 -8.28 -6.29
C LEU A 178 -14.42 -7.41 -5.40
N ASP A 179 -15.45 -8.00 -4.82
CA ASP A 179 -16.27 -7.38 -3.77
C ASP A 179 -15.51 -7.28 -2.43
N ALA A 180 -15.98 -6.43 -1.53
CA ALA A 180 -15.30 -6.12 -0.28
C ALA A 180 -15.01 -7.35 0.60
N LYS A 181 -15.96 -8.29 0.71
CA LYS A 181 -15.78 -9.50 1.54
C LYS A 181 -14.72 -10.41 0.93
N MET A 182 -14.79 -10.61 -0.38
CA MET A 182 -13.81 -11.42 -1.10
C MET A 182 -12.41 -10.79 -1.09
N ARG A 183 -12.30 -9.45 -1.13
CA ARG A 183 -11.00 -8.76 -1.01
C ARG A 183 -10.29 -9.09 0.31
N VAL A 184 -11.02 -9.12 1.43
CA VAL A 184 -10.42 -9.45 2.74
C VAL A 184 -9.87 -10.88 2.75
N GLU A 185 -10.65 -11.84 2.26
CA GLU A 185 -10.26 -13.25 2.19
C GLU A 185 -9.01 -13.42 1.29
N VAL A 186 -9.06 -12.90 0.07
CA VAL A 186 -7.97 -13.09 -0.89
C VAL A 186 -6.70 -12.34 -0.48
N ARG A 187 -6.80 -11.19 0.19
CA ARG A 187 -5.63 -10.52 0.78
C ARG A 187 -4.84 -11.44 1.70
N ARG A 188 -5.55 -12.09 2.62
CA ARG A 188 -4.94 -13.00 3.59
C ARG A 188 -4.28 -14.18 2.89
N GLU A 189 -4.96 -14.76 1.89
CA GLU A 189 -4.42 -15.86 1.10
C GLU A 189 -3.16 -15.49 0.32
N LEU A 190 -3.12 -14.29 -0.27
CA LEU A 190 -1.93 -13.80 -0.96
C LEU A 190 -0.74 -13.70 0.00
N ARG A 191 -0.97 -13.18 1.22
CA ARG A 191 0.07 -13.10 2.25
C ARG A 191 0.56 -14.48 2.68
N GLU A 192 -0.37 -15.39 2.97
CA GLU A 192 -0.04 -16.77 3.38
C GLU A 192 0.74 -17.51 2.29
N LEU A 193 0.32 -17.37 1.01
CA LEU A 193 1.04 -17.98 -0.11
C LEU A 193 2.44 -17.37 -0.26
N GLN A 194 2.56 -16.05 -0.19
CA GLN A 194 3.85 -15.36 -0.28
C GLN A 194 4.80 -15.82 0.83
N GLN A 195 4.33 -15.92 2.07
CA GLN A 195 5.12 -16.40 3.20
C GLN A 195 5.55 -17.86 3.02
N ARG A 196 4.63 -18.72 2.58
CA ARG A 196 4.88 -20.15 2.33
C ARG A 196 5.92 -20.37 1.24
N LEU A 197 5.91 -19.56 0.18
CA LEU A 197 6.85 -19.66 -0.94
C LEU A 197 8.11 -18.81 -0.75
N HIS A 198 8.12 -17.92 0.24
CA HIS A 198 9.18 -16.96 0.50
C HIS A 198 9.58 -16.14 -0.74
N LEU A 199 8.61 -15.79 -1.59
CA LEU A 199 8.86 -15.02 -2.81
C LEU A 199 8.88 -13.53 -2.52
N THR A 200 9.84 -12.81 -3.12
CA THR A 200 9.78 -11.35 -3.18
C THR A 200 8.56 -10.96 -4.03
N THR A 201 7.64 -10.19 -3.46
CA THR A 201 6.37 -9.82 -4.10
C THR A 201 6.24 -8.30 -4.15
N ILE A 202 5.98 -7.76 -5.34
CA ILE A 202 5.64 -6.35 -5.55
C ILE A 202 4.15 -6.25 -5.86
N PHE A 203 3.43 -5.49 -5.05
CA PHE A 203 1.99 -5.35 -5.10
C PHE A 203 1.60 -3.90 -5.37
N VAL A 204 0.87 -3.65 -6.46
CA VAL A 204 0.34 -2.32 -6.79
C VAL A 204 -1.10 -2.25 -6.34
N THR A 205 -1.42 -1.21 -5.57
CA THR A 205 -2.80 -0.89 -5.21
C THR A 205 -3.00 0.62 -5.08
N HIS A 206 -4.25 1.05 -5.14
CA HIS A 206 -4.69 2.39 -4.74
C HIS A 206 -5.41 2.36 -3.38
N ASP A 207 -5.66 1.17 -2.83
CA ASP A 207 -6.35 0.97 -1.56
C ASP A 207 -5.34 0.89 -0.41
N GLN A 208 -5.49 1.79 0.56
CA GLN A 208 -4.59 1.90 1.71
C GLN A 208 -4.77 0.73 2.67
N GLU A 209 -5.99 0.24 2.85
CA GLU A 209 -6.30 -0.87 3.74
C GLU A 209 -5.61 -2.13 3.24
N GLU A 210 -5.59 -2.34 1.93
CA GLU A 210 -4.85 -3.45 1.31
C GLU A 210 -3.36 -3.37 1.63
N ALA A 211 -2.71 -2.23 1.38
CA ALA A 211 -1.29 -2.08 1.65
C ALA A 211 -0.95 -2.21 3.15
N ASN A 212 -1.78 -1.63 4.03
CA ASN A 212 -1.55 -1.63 5.48
C ASN A 212 -1.69 -3.00 6.14
N THR A 213 -2.49 -3.90 5.55
CA THR A 213 -2.83 -5.18 6.18
C THR A 213 -1.88 -6.33 5.83
N VAL A 214 -1.28 -6.32 4.64
CA VAL A 214 -0.47 -7.46 4.15
C VAL A 214 0.98 -7.14 3.81
N CYS A 215 1.35 -5.87 3.66
CA CYS A 215 2.68 -5.49 3.20
C CYS A 215 3.64 -5.23 4.35
N ASP A 216 4.90 -5.66 4.17
CA ASP A 216 5.98 -5.38 5.12
C ASP A 216 6.39 -3.91 5.04
N ARG A 217 6.50 -3.40 3.80
CA ARG A 217 6.83 -1.99 3.50
C ARG A 217 6.04 -1.48 2.30
N ILE A 218 5.84 -0.17 2.28
CA ILE A 218 5.11 0.55 1.25
C ILE A 218 6.00 1.66 0.72
N ALA A 219 6.09 1.81 -0.60
CA ALA A 219 6.50 3.04 -1.25
C ALA A 219 5.27 3.85 -1.63
N VAL A 220 5.17 5.07 -1.11
CA VAL A 220 4.10 6.01 -1.43
C VAL A 220 4.52 6.85 -2.64
N PHE A 221 3.72 6.83 -3.70
CA PHE A 221 3.97 7.53 -4.95
C PHE A 221 3.06 8.75 -5.08
N ASN A 222 3.63 9.86 -5.55
CA ASN A 222 2.88 11.02 -6.03
C ASN A 222 3.57 11.62 -7.25
N GLU A 223 2.81 11.96 -8.28
CA GLU A 223 3.29 12.65 -9.49
C GLU A 223 4.59 12.09 -10.10
N GLY A 224 4.74 10.76 -10.11
CA GLY A 224 5.91 10.08 -10.66
C GLY A 224 7.13 10.04 -9.74
N ARG A 225 7.01 10.46 -8.47
CA ARG A 225 8.08 10.40 -7.46
C ARG A 225 7.67 9.51 -6.29
N ILE A 226 8.65 8.84 -5.69
CA ILE A 226 8.48 8.23 -4.37
C ILE A 226 8.57 9.34 -3.33
N GLN A 227 7.50 9.49 -2.54
CA GLN A 227 7.39 10.48 -1.47
C GLN A 227 8.03 9.97 -0.18
N GLN A 228 7.78 8.70 0.14
CA GLN A 228 8.31 8.06 1.33
C GLN A 228 8.26 6.54 1.18
N VAL A 229 9.20 5.85 1.83
CA VAL A 229 9.19 4.39 1.97
C VAL A 229 9.28 4.04 3.45
N GLY A 230 8.44 3.12 3.91
CA GLY A 230 8.42 2.71 5.31
C GLY A 230 7.48 1.56 5.58
N THR A 231 7.43 1.12 6.84
CA THR A 231 6.38 0.20 7.29
C THR A 231 5.04 0.93 7.34
N PRO A 232 3.90 0.23 7.24
CA PRO A 232 2.58 0.87 7.33
C PRO A 232 2.43 1.79 8.55
N MET A 233 2.81 1.29 9.74
CA MET A 233 2.77 2.07 10.98
C MET A 233 3.75 3.25 10.95
N GLY A 234 4.99 3.03 10.48
CA GLY A 234 6.00 4.08 10.42
C GLY A 234 5.61 5.23 9.50
N LEU A 235 4.97 4.94 8.36
CA LEU A 235 4.46 5.96 7.45
C LEU A 235 3.25 6.71 8.02
N TYR A 236 2.41 6.01 8.78
CA TYR A 236 1.23 6.61 9.43
C TYR A 236 1.61 7.55 10.57
N GLU A 237 2.53 7.12 11.44
CA GLU A 237 2.99 7.84 12.63
C GLU A 237 3.98 8.96 12.30
N LYS A 238 4.84 8.75 11.30
CA LYS A 238 5.92 9.68 10.92
C LYS A 238 5.91 9.95 9.41
N PRO A 239 4.83 10.55 8.88
CA PRO A 239 4.79 10.97 7.49
C PRO A 239 5.85 12.05 7.23
N ALA A 240 6.52 11.97 6.08
CA ALA A 240 7.60 12.89 5.71
C ALA A 240 7.09 14.26 5.23
N ASN A 241 5.86 14.33 4.73
CA ASN A 241 5.25 15.55 4.21
C ASN A 241 3.72 15.51 4.34
N LEU A 242 3.08 16.64 4.07
CA LEU A 242 1.63 16.79 4.17
C LEU A 242 0.86 15.85 3.22
N PHE A 243 1.40 15.58 2.04
CA PHE A 243 0.80 14.62 1.11
C PHE A 243 0.73 13.23 1.73
N VAL A 244 1.83 12.70 2.28
CA VAL A 244 1.83 11.36 2.89
C VAL A 244 0.92 11.32 4.10
N ALA A 245 0.90 12.37 4.92
CA ALA A 245 0.02 12.46 6.08
C ALA A 245 -1.46 12.37 5.70
N ASN A 246 -1.88 13.13 4.69
CA ASN A 246 -3.26 13.17 4.22
C ASN A 246 -3.65 11.95 3.35
N PHE A 247 -2.66 11.33 2.71
CA PHE A 247 -2.88 10.20 1.83
C PHE A 247 -2.94 8.87 2.60
N LEU A 248 -2.24 8.70 3.72
CA LEU A 248 -2.28 7.47 4.54
C LEU A 248 -3.26 7.60 5.70
N GLY A 249 -4.54 7.81 5.38
CA GLY A 249 -5.63 7.97 6.34
C GLY A 249 -5.98 9.43 6.63
N THR A 250 -7.02 9.61 7.44
CA THR A 250 -7.54 10.95 7.77
C THR A 250 -6.53 11.70 8.65
N ALA A 251 -6.31 12.98 8.33
CA ALA A 251 -5.50 13.91 9.11
C ALA A 251 -6.18 15.28 9.18
N ASN A 252 -6.12 15.89 10.34
CA ASN A 252 -6.47 17.29 10.54
C ASN A 252 -5.25 18.14 10.24
N ILE A 253 -5.39 19.13 9.36
CA ILE A 253 -4.31 20.04 8.97
C ILE A 253 -4.74 21.45 9.33
N LEU A 254 -4.05 22.04 10.29
CA LEU A 254 -4.34 23.36 10.84
C LEU A 254 -3.24 24.33 10.41
N GLY A 255 -3.65 25.38 9.68
CA GLY A 255 -2.76 26.48 9.32
C GLY A 255 -2.53 27.43 10.49
N GLY A 256 -1.39 28.11 10.48
CA GLY A 256 -1.01 29.03 11.53
C GLY A 256 0.38 29.62 11.31
N SER A 257 0.90 30.31 12.33
CA SER A 257 2.24 30.88 12.31
C SER A 257 2.98 30.60 13.61
N VAL A 258 4.30 30.40 13.52
CA VAL A 258 5.16 30.24 14.68
C VAL A 258 5.50 31.62 15.25
N THR A 259 5.31 31.80 16.55
CA THR A 259 5.63 33.02 17.29
C THR A 259 6.53 32.71 18.49
N GLY A 260 7.27 33.71 18.98
CA GLY A 260 8.22 33.55 20.08
C GLY A 260 9.55 32.90 19.66
N GLY A 261 10.44 32.64 20.62
CA GLY A 261 11.77 32.06 20.39
C GLY A 261 12.25 31.17 21.53
N GLY A 262 13.22 30.29 21.25
CA GLY A 262 13.78 29.36 22.23
C GLY A 262 12.76 28.39 22.82
N ASN A 263 12.68 28.33 24.16
CA ASN A 263 11.72 27.47 24.89
C ASN A 263 10.30 28.07 24.99
N SER A 264 10.08 29.27 24.48
CA SER A 264 8.78 29.96 24.50
C SER A 264 8.11 29.98 23.12
N ARG A 265 8.51 29.10 22.20
CA ARG A 265 7.90 28.94 20.89
C ARG A 265 6.43 28.55 21.02
N ARG A 266 5.56 29.24 20.29
CA ARG A 266 4.13 28.94 20.21
C ARG A 266 3.69 28.90 18.75
N PHE A 267 2.63 28.14 18.50
CA PHE A 267 1.96 28.11 17.20
C PHE A 267 0.62 28.80 17.32
N ASP A 268 0.43 29.89 16.59
CA ASP A 268 -0.83 30.62 16.52
C ASP A 268 -1.70 30.00 15.41
N VAL A 269 -2.71 29.23 15.82
CA VAL A 269 -3.65 28.56 14.92
C VAL A 269 -4.63 29.58 14.40
N SER A 270 -4.76 29.66 13.06
CA SER A 270 -5.57 30.68 12.37
C SER A 270 -7.01 30.74 12.91
N GLY A 271 -7.30 31.79 13.69
CA GLY A 271 -8.62 32.08 14.26
C GLY A 271 -9.02 31.22 15.46
N ALA A 272 -8.14 30.38 16.01
CA ALA A 272 -8.44 29.49 17.13
C ALA A 272 -7.61 29.77 18.39
N GLY A 273 -6.50 30.50 18.25
CA GLY A 273 -5.61 30.86 19.35
C GLY A 273 -4.28 30.14 19.31
N SER A 274 -3.47 30.36 20.35
CA SER A 274 -2.06 29.97 20.36
C SER A 274 -1.79 28.78 21.28
N ILE A 275 -1.01 27.82 20.79
CA ILE A 275 -0.62 26.59 21.51
C ILE A 275 0.89 26.53 21.73
N PRO A 276 1.38 25.91 22.83
CA PRO A 276 2.81 25.74 23.03
C PRO A 276 3.40 24.73 22.02
N ILE A 277 4.59 25.03 21.49
CA ILE A 277 5.37 24.07 20.70
C ILE A 277 6.34 23.36 21.66
N PRO A 278 6.36 22.01 21.70
CA PRO A 278 7.33 21.29 22.53
C PRO A 278 8.77 21.71 22.21
N ALA A 279 9.62 21.89 23.24
CA ALA A 279 10.98 22.40 23.04
C ALA A 279 11.83 21.54 22.07
N HIS A 280 11.58 20.23 22.04
CA HIS A 280 12.25 19.25 21.19
C HIS A 280 11.61 19.11 19.79
N ALA A 281 10.48 19.77 19.53
CA ALA A 281 9.83 19.70 18.23
C ALA A 281 10.61 20.54 17.21
N ASP A 282 10.91 19.90 16.08
CA ASP A 282 11.37 20.56 14.88
C ASP A 282 10.15 21.06 14.11
N VAL A 283 10.15 22.34 13.74
CA VAL A 283 9.03 23.01 13.09
C VAL A 283 9.58 23.75 11.88
N PRO A 284 9.46 23.17 10.67
CA PRO A 284 9.97 23.80 9.46
C PRO A 284 9.26 25.12 9.16
N GLU A 285 9.89 25.97 8.36
CA GLU A 285 9.25 27.19 7.87
C GLU A 285 7.99 26.84 7.08
N GLY A 286 6.88 27.54 7.36
CA GLY A 286 5.59 27.24 6.74
C GLY A 286 4.90 25.96 7.23
N ALA A 287 5.37 25.35 8.33
CA ALA A 287 4.76 24.16 8.91
C ALA A 287 3.27 24.37 9.24
N LYS A 288 2.49 23.34 8.95
CA LYS A 288 1.10 23.18 9.41
C LYS A 288 1.09 22.22 10.60
N LEU A 289 0.18 22.45 11.53
CA LEU A 289 -0.09 21.54 12.62
C LEU A 289 -0.93 20.37 12.10
N VAL A 290 -0.42 19.16 12.22
CA VAL A 290 -1.07 17.93 11.76
C VAL A 290 -1.43 17.05 12.94
N LEU A 291 -2.71 16.69 13.04
CA LEU A 291 -3.25 15.84 14.10
C LEU A 291 -4.06 14.70 13.52
N ARG A 292 -3.87 13.48 14.03
CA ARG A 292 -4.74 12.36 13.67
C ARG A 292 -6.05 12.44 14.46
N PRO A 293 -7.23 12.15 13.85
CA PRO A 293 -8.51 12.25 14.54
C PRO A 293 -8.60 11.51 15.87
N GLN A 294 -7.93 10.36 16.00
CA GLN A 294 -7.92 9.55 17.23
C GLN A 294 -7.03 10.10 18.36
N TYR A 295 -6.21 11.12 18.10
CA TYR A 295 -5.43 11.82 19.12
C TYR A 295 -6.09 13.12 19.59
N VAL A 296 -7.26 13.44 19.03
CA VAL A 296 -8.07 14.59 19.43
C VAL A 296 -9.24 14.06 20.25
N ALA A 297 -9.56 14.75 21.34
CA ALA A 297 -10.72 14.48 22.19
C ALA A 297 -11.61 15.71 22.26
N ILE A 298 -12.91 15.53 22.53
CA ILE A 298 -13.86 16.63 22.69
C ILE A 298 -14.19 16.82 24.17
N GLY A 299 -14.10 18.05 24.67
CA GLY A 299 -14.49 18.42 26.02
C GLY A 299 -13.61 17.82 27.13
N VAL A 300 -12.39 17.41 26.79
CA VAL A 300 -11.41 16.85 27.74
C VAL A 300 -10.36 17.91 28.05
N ASP A 301 -10.22 18.25 29.34
CA ASP A 301 -9.19 19.13 29.88
C ASP A 301 -8.27 18.30 30.80
N GLU A 302 -7.48 17.42 30.18
CA GLU A 302 -6.50 16.59 30.89
C GLU A 302 -5.24 17.42 31.20
N PRO A 303 -4.64 17.29 32.40
CA PRO A 303 -3.39 17.96 32.74
C PRO A 303 -2.29 17.67 31.70
N GLY A 304 -1.71 18.72 31.13
CA GLY A 304 -0.67 18.63 30.10
C GLY A 304 -1.19 18.57 28.66
N SER A 305 -2.51 18.54 28.46
CA SER A 305 -3.12 18.66 27.12
C SER A 305 -3.21 20.12 26.66
N VAL A 306 -3.25 20.29 25.35
CA VAL A 306 -3.54 21.55 24.68
C VAL A 306 -5.02 21.58 24.34
N SER A 307 -5.68 22.69 24.66
CA SER A 307 -7.09 22.89 24.39
C SER A 307 -7.30 24.04 23.41
N LEU A 308 -8.13 23.82 22.39
CA LEU A 308 -8.58 24.85 21.45
C LEU A 308 -10.12 24.94 21.47
N PRO A 309 -10.69 26.16 21.52
CA PRO A 309 -12.13 26.34 21.46
C PRO A 309 -12.66 25.97 20.07
N GLY A 310 -13.87 25.43 20.02
CA GLY A 310 -14.53 25.14 18.76
C GLY A 310 -16.01 24.84 18.90
N ARG A 311 -16.69 24.62 17.77
CA ARG A 311 -18.11 24.33 17.71
C ARG A 311 -18.39 23.08 16.90
N ILE A 312 -19.26 22.20 17.37
CA ILE A 312 -19.67 21.03 16.58
C ILE A 312 -20.37 21.51 15.31
N ALA A 313 -19.79 21.21 14.14
CA ALA A 313 -20.35 21.55 12.84
C ALA A 313 -21.27 20.44 12.33
N HIS A 314 -20.82 19.18 12.41
CA HIS A 314 -21.59 18.01 11.99
C HIS A 314 -21.11 16.75 12.73
N ARG A 315 -21.87 15.66 12.60
CA ARG A 315 -21.52 14.33 13.10
C ARG A 315 -21.85 13.26 12.07
N GLU A 316 -21.06 12.20 12.07
CA GLU A 316 -21.22 11.04 11.21
C GLU A 316 -21.14 9.77 12.06
N PHE A 317 -22.12 8.88 11.90
CA PHE A 317 -22.13 7.58 12.56
C PHE A 317 -21.47 6.53 11.67
N LEU A 318 -20.33 5.99 12.11
CA LEU A 318 -19.52 5.01 11.38
C LEU A 318 -19.61 3.60 12.00
N GLY A 319 -20.65 3.33 12.78
CA GLY A 319 -20.83 2.07 13.50
C GLY A 319 -20.15 2.08 14.87
N ALA A 320 -18.94 1.54 14.96
CA ALA A 320 -18.19 1.47 16.24
C ALA A 320 -17.64 2.84 16.69
N THR A 321 -17.59 3.82 15.78
CA THR A 321 -17.04 5.16 15.99
C THR A 321 -18.06 6.20 15.56
N VAL A 322 -18.10 7.34 16.26
CA VAL A 322 -18.76 8.57 15.81
C VAL A 322 -17.67 9.57 15.44
N ARG A 323 -17.72 10.05 14.21
CA ARG A 323 -16.83 11.11 13.73
C ARG A 323 -17.52 12.45 13.89
N TYR A 324 -16.89 13.37 14.59
CA TYR A 324 -17.35 14.74 14.77
C TYR A 324 -16.50 15.68 13.94
N GLY A 325 -17.15 16.56 13.17
CA GLY A 325 -16.49 17.72 12.59
C GLY A 325 -16.64 18.91 13.54
N VAL A 326 -15.52 19.40 14.09
CA VAL A 326 -15.48 20.54 15.02
C VAL A 326 -14.85 21.74 14.31
N GLN A 327 -15.59 22.84 14.19
CA GLN A 327 -15.06 24.10 13.67
C GLN A 327 -14.13 24.71 14.70
N VAL A 328 -12.85 24.86 14.36
CA VAL A 328 -11.78 25.43 15.19
C VAL A 328 -11.10 26.53 14.38
N GLY A 329 -11.38 27.79 14.74
CA GLY A 329 -10.97 28.94 13.94
C GLY A 329 -11.49 28.85 12.51
N THR A 330 -10.60 28.90 11.52
CA THR A 330 -10.96 28.82 10.09
C THR A 330 -11.04 27.40 9.54
N ALA A 331 -10.76 26.36 10.34
CA ALA A 331 -10.66 24.97 9.87
C ALA A 331 -11.67 24.05 10.56
N THR A 332 -11.99 22.93 9.92
CA THR A 332 -12.78 21.85 10.52
C THR A 332 -11.84 20.73 10.95
N VAL A 333 -11.84 20.41 12.25
CA VAL A 333 -11.09 19.32 12.86
C VAL A 333 -12.01 18.12 13.03
N LEU A 334 -11.63 17.00 12.43
CA LEU A 334 -12.28 15.70 12.59
C LEU A 334 -11.80 15.04 13.88
N VAL A 335 -12.75 14.53 14.67
CA VAL A 335 -12.48 13.83 15.92
C VAL A 335 -13.21 12.50 15.91
N ASP A 336 -12.47 11.40 16.10
CA ASP A 336 -13.03 10.05 16.14
C ASP A 336 -13.20 9.60 17.58
N ALA A 337 -14.46 9.46 18.02
CA ALA A 337 -14.80 9.02 19.37
C ALA A 337 -15.51 7.65 19.34
N PRO A 338 -15.22 6.74 20.30
CA PRO A 338 -15.91 5.47 20.38
C PRO A 338 -17.41 5.66 20.63
N PHE A 339 -18.23 4.89 19.91
CA PHE A 339 -19.67 4.90 20.15
C PHE A 339 -20.02 3.97 21.32
N HIS A 340 -20.69 4.52 22.32
CA HIS A 340 -21.26 3.75 23.43
C HIS A 340 -22.78 3.87 23.43
N SER A 341 -23.48 2.73 23.34
CA SER A 341 -24.94 2.69 23.39
C SER A 341 -25.45 3.31 24.71
N GLY A 342 -26.45 4.18 24.61
CA GLY A 342 -27.00 4.92 25.76
C GLY A 342 -26.23 6.20 26.13
N GLY A 343 -25.10 6.49 25.49
CA GLY A 343 -24.40 7.78 25.63
C GLY A 343 -25.12 8.92 24.89
N SER A 344 -25.13 10.12 25.46
CA SER A 344 -25.63 11.31 24.77
C SER A 344 -24.63 11.77 23.71
N LEU A 345 -25.02 11.71 22.44
CA LEU A 345 -24.23 12.23 21.34
C LEU A 345 -24.23 13.76 21.34
N LEU A 346 -23.10 14.37 20.97
CA LEU A 346 -23.02 15.81 20.78
C LEU A 346 -23.83 16.24 19.55
N GLU A 347 -24.57 17.35 19.66
CA GLU A 347 -25.39 17.91 18.60
C GLU A 347 -24.66 19.04 17.88
N ALA A 348 -24.99 19.23 16.59
CA ALA A 348 -24.48 20.35 15.81
C ALA A 348 -24.87 21.70 16.43
N GLY A 349 -23.96 22.67 16.36
CA GLY A 349 -24.12 24.00 16.97
C GLY A 349 -23.67 24.09 18.42
N ARG A 350 -23.38 22.97 19.10
CA ARG A 350 -22.87 23.00 20.48
C ARG A 350 -21.44 23.55 20.53
N GLU A 351 -21.22 24.54 21.39
CA GLU A 351 -19.88 25.03 21.75
C GLU A 351 -19.12 23.97 22.55
N THR A 352 -17.84 23.82 22.26
CA THR A 352 -16.99 22.80 22.85
C THR A 352 -15.51 23.20 22.81
N THR A 353 -14.65 22.31 23.29
CA THR A 353 -13.20 22.39 23.15
C THR A 353 -12.69 21.11 22.53
N ILE A 354 -11.65 21.20 21.71
CA ILE A 354 -10.84 20.04 21.35
C ILE A 354 -9.59 20.01 22.24
N GLY A 355 -9.24 18.82 22.71
CA GLY A 355 -8.06 18.56 23.52
C GLY A 355 -7.14 17.56 22.83
N PHE A 356 -5.83 17.76 22.88
CA PHE A 356 -4.84 16.78 22.42
C PHE A 356 -3.51 16.95 23.17
N LYS A 357 -2.69 15.89 23.19
CA LYS A 357 -1.37 15.97 23.82
C LYS A 357 -0.36 16.61 22.85
N PRO A 358 0.52 17.53 23.32
CA PRO A 358 1.51 18.17 22.46
C PRO A 358 2.38 17.20 21.66
N GLU A 359 2.74 16.04 22.23
CA GLU A 359 3.54 15.00 21.60
C GLU A 359 2.83 14.26 20.45
N SER A 360 1.50 14.35 20.38
CA SER A 360 0.71 13.78 19.28
C SER A 360 0.63 14.70 18.06
N ALA A 361 1.10 15.95 18.19
CA ALA A 361 1.18 16.92 17.10
C ALA A 361 2.37 16.63 16.18
N LEU A 362 2.10 16.63 14.89
CA LEU A 362 3.12 16.60 13.85
C LEU A 362 3.22 17.99 13.21
N TRP A 363 4.44 18.39 12.86
CA TRP A 363 4.72 19.68 12.22
C TRP A 363 5.27 19.42 10.83
N LEU A 364 4.43 19.61 9.81
CA LEU A 364 4.77 19.23 8.44
C LEU A 364 4.61 20.42 7.49
N ALA A 365 5.55 20.54 6.56
CA ALA A 365 5.47 21.43 5.40
C ALA A 365 5.14 20.63 4.14
N ASP A 366 4.87 21.36 3.04
CA ASP A 366 4.52 20.78 1.74
C ASP A 366 5.67 19.98 1.11
#